data_AF-A0A8H5ZB84-F1
#
_entry.id   AF-A0A8H5ZB84-F1
#
_cell.length_a   1.000
_cell.length_b   1.000
_cell.length_c   1.000
_cell.angle_alpha   90.00
_cell.angle_beta   90.00
_cell.angle_gamma   90.00
#
_symmetry.space_group_name_H-M   'P 1'
#
loop_
_entity.id
_entity.type
_entity.pdbx_description
1 polymer ?
#
loop_
_entity_poly.entity_id
_entity_poly.type
_entity_poly.pdbx_seq_one_letter_code
_entity_poly.pdbx_strand_id
1 'polypeptide(L)'
;MTRSFTSSGLVYQETMASVRSMVPKWTTDSRGKRVNPTKFQHPRCDSLHSMALRACIWNIHNMEPGALQWLGWWYASRLYIHLKSTDTLTFHAWNVFRKAYPEEVDHHVTFRVQDRDLASMQYLSVVDRLSKLDVSMLTFLCVRTLNLSIDHLIALTKIQNLAVLVLENGTNSWHNTMQKPTVDMIRDWGRSVGESGSFTKLTALVLSGYDISHINSVLKSISSFPALNLFGVDGLFIQSGVDCWGDWTNHLPKCTKSSKLSPETIWETNTTTTAFKMRQLYQFSLEIARSEAAKMTAGRSISMLYLQTRESVPRCHTEWFHRELQEESDTKTKRAQDEEHRDRRETYGKKRKIRDRNKVGMESLLGSFM
;
A
#
# COMPACT_ATOMS: atom_id res chain seq x y z
N MET A 1 -8.59 -0.58 71.69
CA MET A 1 -7.86 -1.86 71.61
C MET A 1 -7.59 -2.17 70.16
N THR A 2 -6.35 -1.95 69.76
CA THR A 2 -5.75 -2.33 68.48
C THR A 2 -5.64 -3.84 68.39
N ARG A 3 -6.11 -4.43 67.29
CA ARG A 3 -5.57 -5.69 66.77
C ARG A 3 -5.34 -5.56 65.28
N SER A 4 -4.08 -5.29 64.98
CA SER A 4 -3.45 -5.51 63.69
C SER A 4 -3.51 -6.99 63.31
N PHE A 5 -4.06 -7.30 62.15
CA PHE A 5 -3.69 -8.49 61.40
C PHE A 5 -2.91 -8.05 60.16
N THR A 6 -1.60 -8.13 60.28
CA THR A 6 -0.68 -8.28 59.17
C THR A 6 -0.87 -9.66 58.57
N SER A 7 -1.47 -9.74 57.39
CA SER A 7 -1.26 -10.86 56.47
C SER A 7 -0.89 -10.27 55.11
N SER A 8 0.41 -10.15 54.89
CA SER A 8 1.02 -9.97 53.58
C SER A 8 0.68 -11.17 52.71
N GLY A 9 -0.37 -11.04 51.91
CA GLY A 9 -0.64 -11.92 50.79
C GLY A 9 -0.84 -11.04 49.58
N LEU A 10 0.07 -11.10 48.62
CA LEU A 10 -0.19 -10.59 47.27
C LEU A 10 -1.41 -11.36 46.75
N VAL A 11 -2.58 -10.72 46.80
CA VAL A 11 -3.78 -11.26 46.15
C VAL A 11 -3.59 -11.00 44.66
N TYR A 12 -3.11 -12.00 43.95
CA TYR A 12 -3.11 -12.01 42.49
C TYR A 12 -4.58 -12.03 42.03
N GLN A 13 -5.10 -10.87 41.65
CA GLN A 13 -6.36 -10.80 40.93
C GLN A 13 -6.08 -11.18 39.48
N GLU A 14 -6.36 -12.44 39.14
CA GLU A 14 -6.25 -12.94 37.78
C GLU A 14 -7.36 -12.27 36.94
N THR A 15 -7.03 -11.16 36.30
CA THR A 15 -7.92 -10.52 35.33
C THR A 15 -7.96 -11.41 34.10
N MET A 16 -8.90 -12.36 34.06
CA MET A 16 -9.20 -13.10 32.85
C MET A 16 -9.73 -12.12 31.81
N ALA A 17 -8.82 -11.53 31.04
CA ALA A 17 -9.17 -10.83 29.83
C ALA A 17 -9.82 -11.86 28.90
N SER A 18 -11.07 -11.61 28.53
CA SER A 18 -11.74 -12.38 27.48
C SER A 18 -10.80 -12.46 26.27
N VAL A 19 -10.36 -13.68 25.94
CA VAL A 19 -9.49 -13.94 24.79
C VAL A 19 -10.30 -13.59 23.54
N ARG A 20 -10.21 -12.33 23.10
CA ARG A 20 -10.67 -11.93 21.78
C ARG A 20 -9.74 -12.60 20.79
N SER A 21 -10.32 -13.29 19.81
CA SER A 21 -9.58 -13.85 18.67
C SER A 21 -8.53 -12.84 18.20
N MET A 22 -7.26 -13.26 18.16
CA MET A 22 -6.15 -12.44 17.65
C MET A 22 -6.24 -12.20 16.13
N VAL A 23 -7.24 -12.79 15.47
CA VAL A 23 -7.49 -12.61 14.05
C VAL A 23 -8.38 -11.37 13.84
N PRO A 24 -7.95 -10.39 13.04
CA PRO A 24 -8.78 -9.22 12.74
C PRO A 24 -10.10 -9.64 12.09
N LYS A 25 -11.22 -9.21 12.67
CA LYS A 25 -12.58 -9.61 12.26
C LYS A 25 -12.84 -9.38 10.77
N TRP A 26 -12.33 -8.27 10.23
CA TRP A 26 -12.52 -7.93 8.82
C TRP A 26 -12.00 -9.00 7.84
N THR A 27 -11.03 -9.83 8.24
CA THR A 27 -10.47 -10.88 7.36
C THR A 27 -11.46 -12.01 7.09
N THR A 28 -12.44 -12.20 7.99
CA THR A 28 -13.49 -13.22 7.90
C THR A 28 -14.87 -12.63 7.62
N ASP A 29 -15.00 -11.30 7.58
CA ASP A 29 -16.26 -10.65 7.27
C ASP A 29 -16.58 -10.76 5.77
N SER A 30 -17.82 -11.15 5.45
CA SER A 30 -18.35 -11.13 4.09
C SER A 30 -19.47 -10.12 3.94
N ARG A 31 -19.66 -9.63 2.71
CA ARG A 31 -20.78 -8.74 2.38
C ARG A 31 -22.07 -9.51 2.13
N GLY A 32 -21.96 -10.69 1.56
CA GLY A 32 -23.06 -11.63 1.35
C GLY A 32 -23.46 -12.36 2.63
N LYS A 33 -24.66 -12.95 2.58
CA LYS A 33 -25.15 -13.86 3.62
C LYS A 33 -24.83 -15.30 3.22
N ARG A 34 -24.10 -16.01 4.08
CA ARG A 34 -23.98 -17.47 3.94
C ARG A 34 -25.24 -18.13 4.44
N VAL A 35 -25.72 -19.12 3.68
CA VAL A 35 -26.86 -19.94 4.08
C VAL A 35 -26.37 -20.94 5.12
N ASN A 36 -26.94 -20.89 6.33
CA ASN A 36 -26.63 -21.89 7.35
C ASN A 36 -27.19 -23.24 6.90
N PRO A 37 -26.34 -24.27 6.72
CA PRO A 37 -26.79 -25.59 6.28
C PRO A 37 -27.88 -26.19 7.17
N THR A 38 -27.84 -25.92 8.49
CA THR A 38 -28.83 -26.43 9.46
C THR A 38 -30.21 -25.78 9.34
N LYS A 39 -30.28 -24.57 8.77
CA LYS A 39 -31.53 -23.81 8.58
C LYS A 39 -32.07 -23.94 7.16
N PHE A 40 -31.38 -24.67 6.29
CA PHE A 40 -31.77 -24.82 4.90
C PHE A 40 -32.92 -25.83 4.80
N GLN A 41 -34.09 -25.35 4.42
CA GLN A 41 -35.25 -26.18 4.10
C GLN A 41 -35.47 -26.13 2.59
N HIS A 42 -35.35 -27.29 1.95
CA HIS A 42 -35.69 -27.45 0.55
C HIS A 42 -36.96 -28.32 0.45
N PRO A 43 -37.91 -27.98 -0.44
CA PRO A 43 -39.18 -28.73 -0.57
C PRO A 43 -39.00 -30.18 -1.05
N ARG A 44 -37.79 -30.57 -1.46
CA ARG A 44 -37.37 -31.95 -1.79
C ARG A 44 -36.00 -32.21 -1.17
N CYS A 45 -35.69 -33.47 -0.86
CA CYS A 45 -34.34 -33.87 -0.47
C CYS A 45 -33.33 -33.38 -1.51
N ASP A 46 -32.39 -32.55 -1.08
CA ASP A 46 -31.35 -32.03 -1.96
C ASP A 46 -30.29 -33.12 -2.19
N SER A 47 -29.55 -33.02 -3.30
CA SER A 47 -28.49 -33.97 -3.59
C SER A 47 -27.38 -33.90 -2.53
N LEU A 48 -26.73 -35.04 -2.25
CA LEU A 48 -25.56 -35.11 -1.38
C LEU A 48 -24.48 -34.11 -1.80
N HIS A 49 -24.29 -33.94 -3.12
CA HIS A 49 -23.37 -32.96 -3.69
C HIS A 49 -23.69 -31.53 -3.23
N SER A 50 -24.96 -31.14 -3.31
CA SER A 50 -25.42 -29.80 -2.92
C SER A 50 -25.30 -29.57 -1.41
N MET A 51 -25.60 -30.59 -0.60
CA MET A 51 -25.39 -30.55 0.85
C MET A 51 -23.90 -30.39 1.22
N ALA A 52 -23.03 -31.16 0.57
CA ALA A 52 -21.58 -31.07 0.77
C ALA A 52 -21.03 -29.69 0.37
N LEU A 53 -21.47 -29.14 -0.78
CA LEU A 53 -21.06 -27.82 -1.24
C LEU A 53 -21.41 -26.74 -0.21
N ARG A 54 -22.64 -26.74 0.31
CA ARG A 54 -23.07 -25.79 1.35
C ARG A 54 -22.26 -25.92 2.64
N ALA A 55 -22.01 -27.16 3.08
CA ALA A 55 -21.20 -27.41 4.27
C ALA A 55 -19.76 -26.89 4.11
N CYS A 56 -19.16 -27.08 2.94
CA CYS A 56 -17.85 -26.56 2.60
C CYS A 56 -17.83 -25.02 2.58
N ILE A 57 -18.81 -24.37 1.94
CA ILE A 57 -18.93 -22.91 1.89
C ILE A 57 -19.10 -22.31 3.29
N TRP A 58 -19.94 -22.94 4.12
CA TRP A 58 -20.18 -22.49 5.49
C TRP A 58 -18.90 -22.52 6.33
N ASN A 59 -18.12 -23.58 6.18
CA ASN A 59 -16.88 -23.82 6.94
C ASN A 59 -15.61 -23.37 6.21
N ILE A 60 -15.70 -22.53 5.17
CA ILE A 60 -14.55 -22.16 4.34
C ILE A 60 -13.39 -21.54 5.13
N HIS A 61 -13.67 -20.89 6.26
CA HIS A 61 -12.62 -20.32 7.12
C HIS A 61 -11.77 -21.34 7.86
N ASN A 62 -12.32 -22.53 8.07
CA ASN A 62 -11.64 -23.64 8.73
C ASN A 62 -10.83 -24.47 7.72
N MET A 63 -10.91 -24.16 6.42
CA MET A 63 -10.13 -24.86 5.42
C MET A 63 -8.68 -24.39 5.42
N GLU A 64 -7.79 -25.36 5.33
CA GLU A 64 -6.36 -25.13 5.11
C GLU A 64 -6.02 -25.27 3.62
N PRO A 65 -4.95 -24.62 3.14
CA PRO A 65 -4.54 -24.73 1.74
C PRO A 65 -4.32 -26.18 1.28
N GLY A 66 -3.70 -27.02 2.13
CA GLY A 66 -3.46 -28.44 1.82
C GLY A 66 -4.76 -29.23 1.66
N ALA A 67 -5.74 -29.04 2.56
CA ALA A 67 -7.06 -29.67 2.44
C ALA A 67 -7.78 -29.27 1.16
N LEU A 68 -7.63 -28.00 0.75
CA LEU A 68 -8.22 -27.50 -0.48
C LEU A 68 -7.53 -28.06 -1.74
N GLN A 69 -6.22 -28.33 -1.68
CA GLN A 69 -5.48 -28.99 -2.77
C GLN A 69 -5.93 -30.43 -3.02
N TRP A 70 -6.27 -31.18 -1.95
CA TRP A 70 -6.80 -32.55 -2.08
C TRP A 70 -8.12 -32.63 -2.85
N LEU A 71 -8.95 -31.59 -2.80
CA LEU A 71 -10.18 -31.51 -3.59
C LEU A 71 -9.92 -31.41 -5.10
N GLY A 72 -8.74 -30.96 -5.53
CA GLY A 72 -8.47 -30.61 -6.92
C GLY A 72 -9.21 -29.35 -7.39
N TRP A 73 -8.66 -28.67 -8.40
CA TRP A 73 -9.21 -27.40 -8.88
C TRP A 73 -10.65 -27.53 -9.39
N TRP A 74 -11.00 -28.67 -9.98
CA TRP A 74 -12.37 -28.91 -10.47
C TRP A 74 -13.46 -28.70 -9.40
N TYR A 75 -13.23 -29.17 -8.17
CA TYR A 75 -14.17 -28.97 -7.08
C TYR A 75 -13.93 -27.64 -6.35
N ALA A 76 -12.68 -27.24 -6.17
CA ALA A 76 -12.32 -25.97 -5.52
C ALA A 76 -12.85 -24.77 -6.31
N SER A 77 -12.80 -24.79 -7.65
CA SER A 77 -13.34 -23.74 -8.52
C SER A 77 -14.84 -23.53 -8.30
N ARG A 78 -15.62 -24.59 -8.09
CA ARG A 78 -17.06 -24.47 -7.79
C ARG A 78 -17.30 -23.75 -6.47
N LEU A 79 -16.51 -24.05 -5.44
CA LEU A 79 -16.55 -23.32 -4.17
C LEU A 79 -16.16 -21.86 -4.38
N TYR A 80 -15.05 -21.61 -5.09
CA TYR A 80 -14.54 -20.27 -5.35
C TYR A 80 -15.55 -19.39 -6.12
N ILE A 81 -16.10 -19.93 -7.22
CA ILE A 81 -17.11 -19.28 -8.05
C ILE A 81 -18.37 -19.00 -7.22
N HIS A 82 -18.80 -19.94 -6.38
CA HIS A 82 -19.98 -19.74 -5.53
C HIS A 82 -19.74 -18.66 -4.47
N LEU A 83 -18.56 -18.64 -3.83
CA LEU A 83 -18.19 -17.59 -2.87
C LEU A 83 -18.16 -16.21 -3.54
N LYS A 84 -17.69 -16.12 -4.78
CA LYS A 84 -17.70 -14.87 -5.56
C LYS A 84 -19.11 -14.44 -5.95
N SER A 85 -19.91 -15.34 -6.52
CA SER A 85 -21.26 -15.01 -7.02
C SER A 85 -22.21 -14.61 -5.89
N THR A 86 -21.95 -15.07 -4.67
CA THR A 86 -22.72 -14.71 -3.47
C THR A 86 -22.10 -13.57 -2.66
N ASP A 87 -20.99 -12.97 -3.10
CA ASP A 87 -20.23 -11.93 -2.37
C ASP A 87 -19.83 -12.39 -0.95
N THR A 88 -19.57 -13.69 -0.79
CA THR A 88 -19.15 -14.34 0.47
C THR A 88 -17.66 -14.72 0.51
N LEU A 89 -16.92 -14.43 -0.56
CA LEU A 89 -15.46 -14.56 -0.62
C LEU A 89 -14.79 -13.51 0.28
N THR A 90 -14.24 -13.97 1.40
CA THR A 90 -13.52 -13.14 2.37
C THR A 90 -12.03 -13.10 2.06
N PHE A 91 -11.29 -12.13 2.60
CA PHE A 91 -9.84 -12.06 2.45
C PHE A 91 -9.12 -13.35 2.92
N HIS A 92 -9.54 -13.91 4.08
CA HIS A 92 -8.98 -15.16 4.58
C HIS A 92 -9.20 -16.33 3.61
N ALA A 93 -10.45 -16.56 3.20
CA ALA A 93 -10.77 -17.61 2.23
C ALA A 93 -10.00 -17.42 0.92
N TRP A 94 -9.97 -16.22 0.36
CA TRP A 94 -9.20 -15.92 -0.85
C TRP A 94 -7.71 -16.23 -0.67
N ASN A 95 -7.11 -15.89 0.48
CA ASN A 95 -5.71 -16.21 0.75
C ASN A 95 -5.47 -17.73 0.82
N VAL A 96 -6.43 -18.51 1.33
CA VAL A 96 -6.39 -19.98 1.30
C VAL A 96 -6.44 -20.49 -0.15
N PHE A 97 -7.38 -20.01 -0.97
CA PHE A 97 -7.46 -20.36 -2.39
C PHE A 97 -6.18 -19.99 -3.14
N ARG A 98 -5.66 -18.78 -2.92
CA ARG A 98 -4.43 -18.30 -3.56
C ARG A 98 -3.22 -19.17 -3.23
N LYS A 99 -3.11 -19.63 -1.98
CA LYS A 99 -2.02 -20.52 -1.56
C LYS A 99 -2.17 -21.93 -2.15
N ALA A 100 -3.40 -22.41 -2.28
CA ALA A 100 -3.69 -23.73 -2.83
C ALA A 100 -3.54 -23.79 -4.35
N TYR A 101 -4.04 -22.77 -5.06
CA TYR A 101 -4.16 -22.69 -6.51
C TYR A 101 -3.74 -21.31 -7.05
N PRO A 102 -2.45 -20.96 -6.99
CA PRO A 102 -1.98 -19.61 -7.36
C PRO A 102 -2.32 -19.24 -8.81
N GLU A 103 -2.24 -20.19 -9.74
CA GLU A 103 -2.44 -19.97 -11.18
C GLU A 103 -3.91 -19.85 -11.62
N GLU A 104 -4.83 -20.31 -10.79
CA GLU A 104 -6.24 -20.45 -11.16
C GLU A 104 -7.15 -19.37 -10.55
N VAL A 105 -6.70 -18.77 -9.45
CA VAL A 105 -7.42 -17.71 -8.75
C VAL A 105 -7.31 -16.41 -9.54
N ASP A 106 -8.35 -15.56 -9.46
CA ASP A 106 -8.38 -14.30 -10.20
C ASP A 106 -7.10 -13.51 -10.02
N HIS A 107 -6.52 -13.09 -11.14
CA HIS A 107 -5.36 -12.21 -11.13
C HIS A 107 -5.63 -10.89 -10.42
N HIS A 108 -6.89 -10.45 -10.37
CA HIS A 108 -7.22 -9.18 -9.75
C HIS A 108 -8.42 -9.28 -8.81
N VAL A 109 -8.17 -9.14 -7.52
CA VAL A 109 -9.21 -9.20 -6.48
C VAL A 109 -9.44 -7.83 -5.84
N THR A 110 -10.63 -7.61 -5.30
CA THR A 110 -10.95 -6.39 -4.54
C THR A 110 -11.60 -6.74 -3.21
N PHE A 111 -11.13 -6.12 -2.14
CA PHE A 111 -11.70 -6.22 -0.80
C PHE A 111 -12.04 -4.84 -0.26
N ARG A 112 -13.10 -4.78 0.54
CA ARG A 112 -13.56 -3.57 1.22
C ARG A 112 -13.70 -3.84 2.70
N VAL A 113 -12.92 -3.13 3.50
CA VAL A 113 -12.98 -3.14 4.96
C VAL A 113 -13.75 -1.90 5.39
N GLN A 114 -14.89 -2.09 6.04
CA GLN A 114 -15.65 -1.00 6.65
C GLN A 114 -15.42 -1.04 8.15
N ASP A 115 -14.64 -0.10 8.66
CA ASP A 115 -14.43 0.04 10.10
C ASP A 115 -15.47 1.01 10.65
N ARG A 116 -16.42 0.50 11.43
CA ARG A 116 -17.49 1.33 12.02
C ARG A 116 -17.11 1.87 13.39
N ASP A 117 -16.04 1.35 13.97
CA ASP A 117 -15.57 1.77 15.28
C ASP A 117 -14.60 2.95 15.11
N LEU A 118 -15.01 4.12 15.60
CA LEU A 118 -14.14 5.30 15.60
C LEU A 118 -13.02 5.18 16.65
N ALA A 119 -13.17 4.30 17.65
CA ALA A 119 -12.22 4.13 18.74
C ALA A 119 -11.13 3.10 18.44
N SER A 120 -11.36 2.12 17.56
CA SER A 120 -10.36 1.14 17.17
C SER A 120 -10.09 1.22 15.67
N MET A 121 -8.90 1.66 15.28
CA MET A 121 -8.49 1.61 13.87
C MET A 121 -7.95 0.22 13.51
N GLN A 122 -8.73 -0.55 12.76
CA GLN A 122 -8.27 -1.82 12.16
C GLN A 122 -7.25 -1.59 11.04
N TYR A 123 -6.99 -0.34 10.67
CA TYR A 123 -6.00 0.09 9.68
C TYR A 123 -4.65 -0.64 9.80
N LEU A 124 -4.04 -0.67 10.98
CA LEU A 124 -2.73 -1.31 11.17
C LEU A 124 -2.78 -2.81 10.90
N SER A 125 -3.91 -3.46 11.16
CA SER A 125 -4.09 -4.87 10.84
C SER A 125 -4.24 -5.12 9.34
N VAL A 126 -4.79 -4.15 8.59
CA VAL A 126 -4.81 -4.20 7.12
C VAL A 126 -3.39 -4.10 6.58
N VAL A 127 -2.60 -3.15 7.08
CA VAL A 127 -1.19 -2.98 6.72
C VAL A 127 -0.39 -4.27 7.00
N ASP A 128 -0.53 -4.86 8.20
CA ASP A 128 0.15 -6.13 8.56
C ASP A 128 -0.22 -7.30 7.64
N ARG A 129 -1.48 -7.39 7.20
CA ARG A 129 -1.89 -8.46 6.28
C ARG A 129 -1.40 -8.23 4.86
N LEU A 130 -1.38 -6.98 4.39
CA LEU A 130 -0.87 -6.62 3.07
C LEU A 130 0.65 -6.76 2.98
N SER A 131 1.40 -6.45 4.05
CA SER A 131 2.86 -6.60 4.09
C SER A 131 3.32 -8.06 4.04
N LYS A 132 2.43 -9.02 4.35
CA LYS A 132 2.70 -10.47 4.28
C LYS A 132 2.35 -11.09 2.92
N LEU A 133 1.88 -10.30 1.97
CA LEU A 133 1.61 -10.79 0.62
C LEU A 133 2.93 -11.00 -0.13
N ASP A 134 2.87 -11.82 -1.17
CA ASP A 134 4.01 -12.04 -2.05
C ASP A 134 4.40 -10.71 -2.73
N VAL A 135 5.70 -10.44 -2.79
CA VAL A 135 6.29 -9.26 -3.43
C VAL A 135 5.93 -9.22 -4.92
N SER A 136 5.65 -10.36 -5.55
CA SER A 136 5.19 -10.44 -6.95
C SER A 136 3.79 -9.84 -7.18
N MET A 137 2.94 -9.80 -6.15
CA MET A 137 1.56 -9.30 -6.23
C MET A 137 1.51 -7.80 -5.96
N LEU A 138 0.94 -7.01 -6.86
CA LEU A 138 0.79 -5.56 -6.66
C LEU A 138 -0.35 -5.24 -5.68
N THR A 139 -0.12 -4.28 -4.80
CA THR A 139 -1.14 -3.81 -3.85
C THR A 139 -1.63 -2.41 -4.25
N PHE A 140 -2.94 -2.27 -4.40
CA PHE A 140 -3.62 -0.98 -4.58
C PHE A 140 -4.42 -0.69 -3.31
N LEU A 141 -4.04 0.34 -2.57
CA LEU A 141 -4.63 0.64 -1.27
C LEU A 141 -5.33 2.00 -1.31
N CYS A 142 -6.59 2.01 -0.93
CA CYS A 142 -7.33 3.23 -0.63
C CYS A 142 -7.66 3.27 0.86
N VAL A 143 -7.27 4.35 1.53
CA VAL A 143 -7.51 4.58 2.96
C VAL A 143 -8.36 5.83 3.10
N ARG A 144 -9.61 5.65 3.52
CA ARG A 144 -10.49 6.75 3.94
C ARG A 144 -10.65 6.70 5.44
N THR A 145 -10.15 7.71 6.13
CA THR A 145 -10.11 7.76 7.59
C THR A 145 -10.16 9.20 8.08
N LEU A 146 -10.62 9.38 9.32
CA LEU A 146 -10.71 10.71 9.93
C LEU A 146 -9.36 11.19 10.48
N ASN A 147 -8.52 10.27 10.96
CA ASN A 147 -7.31 10.61 11.72
C ASN A 147 -6.12 9.77 11.23
N LEU A 148 -5.36 10.27 10.25
CA LEU A 148 -4.05 9.70 9.93
C LEU A 148 -2.98 10.42 10.75
N SER A 149 -2.22 9.66 11.55
CA SER A 149 -1.00 10.13 12.18
C SER A 149 0.21 9.82 11.29
N ILE A 150 1.35 10.40 11.63
CA ILE A 150 2.63 10.05 11.00
C ILE A 150 2.96 8.56 11.16
N ASP A 151 2.69 7.97 12.33
CA ASP A 151 2.94 6.53 12.57
C ASP A 151 2.13 5.64 11.61
N HIS A 152 0.90 6.06 11.29
CA HIS A 152 0.08 5.38 10.31
C HIS A 152 0.72 5.45 8.91
N LEU A 153 1.21 6.62 8.48
CA LEU A 153 1.90 6.74 7.19
C LEU A 153 3.20 5.93 7.14
N ILE A 154 4.00 5.97 8.22
CA ILE A 154 5.22 5.17 8.33
C ILE A 154 4.88 3.68 8.25
N ALA A 155 3.77 3.22 8.82
CA ALA A 155 3.37 1.81 8.71
C ALA A 155 3.16 1.36 7.26
N LEU A 156 2.72 2.23 6.34
CA LEU A 156 2.55 1.90 4.92
C LEU A 156 3.86 1.46 4.25
N THR A 157 5.01 1.94 4.73
CA THR A 157 6.34 1.58 4.19
C THR A 157 6.62 0.07 4.30
N LYS A 158 5.93 -0.63 5.22
CA LYS A 158 6.02 -2.09 5.37
C LYS A 158 5.43 -2.86 4.19
N ILE A 159 4.59 -2.23 3.37
CA ILE A 159 3.96 -2.85 2.20
C ILE A 159 4.90 -2.70 0.99
N GLN A 160 5.83 -3.65 0.85
CA GLN A 160 6.88 -3.60 -0.19
C GLN A 160 6.34 -3.59 -1.63
N ASN A 161 5.14 -4.14 -1.83
CA ASN A 161 4.50 -4.28 -3.13
C ASN A 161 3.41 -3.23 -3.40
N LEU A 162 3.38 -2.15 -2.61
CA LEU A 162 2.43 -1.06 -2.78
C LEU A 162 2.69 -0.33 -4.09
N ALA A 163 1.71 -0.33 -4.99
CA ALA A 163 1.81 0.22 -6.33
C ALA A 163 0.99 1.49 -6.55
N VAL A 164 -0.18 1.56 -5.90
CA VAL A 164 -1.03 2.76 -5.89
C VAL A 164 -1.54 2.99 -4.48
N LEU A 165 -1.44 4.23 -4.04
CA LEU A 165 -1.95 4.66 -2.74
C LEU A 165 -2.90 5.84 -2.92
N VAL A 166 -4.10 5.70 -2.36
CA VAL A 166 -5.07 6.79 -2.26
C VAL A 166 -5.32 7.05 -0.77
N LEU A 167 -5.04 8.26 -0.32
CA LEU A 167 -5.39 8.72 1.02
C LEU A 167 -6.53 9.73 0.89
N GLU A 168 -7.67 9.43 1.50
CA GLU A 168 -8.84 10.29 1.53
C GLU A 168 -9.10 10.71 2.97
N ASN A 169 -9.13 12.02 3.22
CA ASN A 169 -9.55 12.55 4.50
C ASN A 169 -11.07 12.44 4.62
N GLY A 170 -11.54 11.60 5.54
CA GLY A 170 -12.95 11.33 5.74
C GLY A 170 -13.74 12.44 6.43
N THR A 171 -13.10 13.56 6.83
CA THR A 171 -13.79 14.67 7.49
C THR A 171 -14.59 15.49 6.48
N ASN A 172 -15.88 15.71 6.73
CA ASN A 172 -16.61 16.77 6.02
C ASN A 172 -16.04 18.12 6.46
N SER A 173 -15.22 18.70 5.60
CA SER A 173 -14.33 19.84 5.83
C SER A 173 -15.02 21.19 6.08
N TRP A 174 -16.29 21.19 6.48
CA TRP A 174 -17.04 22.42 6.72
C TRP A 174 -16.92 22.94 8.16
N HIS A 175 -16.63 22.07 9.15
CA HIS A 175 -16.71 22.47 10.56
C HIS A 175 -15.63 21.95 11.52
N ASN A 176 -14.65 21.15 11.09
CA ASN A 176 -13.73 20.53 12.06
C ASN A 176 -12.29 21.06 11.96
N THR A 177 -11.85 21.68 13.05
CA THR A 177 -10.49 22.17 13.35
C THR A 177 -9.54 21.05 13.82
N MET A 178 -10.00 19.79 13.80
CA MET A 178 -9.20 18.65 14.20
C MET A 178 -8.09 18.37 13.18
N GLN A 179 -6.87 18.17 13.71
CA GLN A 179 -5.58 18.07 13.04
C GLN A 179 -5.65 17.56 11.59
N LYS A 180 -5.67 18.52 10.66
CA LYS A 180 -5.49 18.21 9.24
C LYS A 180 -4.08 17.67 9.05
N PRO A 181 -3.91 16.57 8.32
CA PRO A 181 -2.59 16.04 8.04
C PRO A 181 -1.78 17.12 7.34
N THR A 182 -0.75 17.56 8.04
CA THR A 182 -0.08 18.82 7.77
C THR A 182 1.00 18.57 6.72
N VAL A 183 1.38 19.61 5.97
CA VAL A 183 2.55 19.57 5.08
C VAL A 183 3.78 19.00 5.80
N ASP A 184 3.92 19.27 7.11
CA ASP A 184 4.96 18.69 7.97
C ASP A 184 4.90 17.16 8.06
N MET A 185 3.71 16.59 8.16
CA MET A 185 3.51 15.13 8.23
C MET A 185 3.95 14.45 6.93
N ILE A 186 3.62 15.04 5.78
CA ILE A 186 4.09 14.52 4.48
C ILE A 186 5.60 14.70 4.34
N ARG A 187 6.16 15.79 4.86
CA ARG A 187 7.62 16.02 4.87
C ARG A 187 8.36 14.97 5.68
N ASP A 188 7.90 14.69 6.89
CA ASP A 188 8.54 13.70 7.76
C ASP A 188 8.36 12.29 7.21
N TRP A 189 7.21 12.00 6.60
CA TRP A 189 7.01 10.74 5.87
C TRP A 189 7.95 10.61 4.67
N GLY A 190 8.12 11.67 3.88
CA GLY A 190 9.08 11.71 2.78
C GLY A 190 10.52 11.49 3.25
N ARG A 191 10.93 12.13 4.35
CA ARG A 191 12.25 11.87 4.95
C ARG A 191 12.41 10.38 5.29
N SER A 192 11.43 9.79 5.96
CA SER A 192 11.46 8.36 6.34
C SER A 192 11.52 7.42 5.12
N VAL A 193 10.80 7.74 4.04
CA VAL A 193 10.86 6.97 2.79
C VAL A 193 12.22 7.09 2.14
N GLY A 194 12.79 8.30 2.07
CA GLY A 194 14.12 8.55 1.51
C GLY A 194 15.23 7.83 2.29
N GLU A 195 15.14 7.76 3.61
CA GLU A 195 16.09 7.04 4.46
C GLU A 195 15.96 5.52 4.35
N SER A 196 14.73 5.01 4.23
CA SER A 196 14.47 3.56 4.19
C SER A 196 14.55 2.95 2.79
N GLY A 197 14.49 3.75 1.72
CA GLY A 197 14.36 3.26 0.34
C GLY A 197 13.04 2.53 0.08
N SER A 198 12.02 2.75 0.91
CA SER A 198 10.70 2.12 0.78
C SER A 198 9.96 2.60 -0.48
N PHE A 199 8.85 1.96 -0.83
CA PHE A 199 8.02 2.36 -1.98
C PHE A 199 8.69 2.23 -3.35
N THR A 200 9.45 1.16 -3.55
CA THR A 200 10.10 0.83 -4.83
C THR A 200 9.13 0.47 -5.96
N LYS A 201 7.83 0.27 -5.67
CA LYS A 201 6.79 -0.01 -6.66
C LYS A 201 5.67 1.03 -6.71
N LEU A 202 5.68 2.01 -5.81
CA LEU A 202 4.59 2.98 -5.70
C LEU A 202 4.73 4.01 -6.81
N THR A 203 3.93 3.90 -7.87
CA THR A 203 4.00 4.78 -9.03
C THR A 203 2.97 5.91 -8.98
N ALA A 204 1.83 5.68 -8.33
CA ALA A 204 0.76 6.67 -8.21
C ALA A 204 0.34 6.92 -6.75
N LEU A 205 0.26 8.19 -6.37
CA LEU A 205 -0.24 8.67 -5.07
C LEU A 205 -1.37 9.67 -5.29
N VAL A 206 -2.47 9.52 -4.56
CA VAL A 206 -3.57 10.49 -4.55
C VAL A 206 -3.85 10.95 -3.11
N LEU A 207 -3.88 12.26 -2.89
CA LEU A 207 -4.29 12.88 -1.62
C LEU A 207 -5.58 13.67 -1.83
N SER A 208 -6.65 13.24 -1.18
CA SER A 208 -7.97 13.86 -1.32
C SER A 208 -8.52 14.39 0.01
N GLY A 209 -9.01 15.61 0.03
CA GLY A 209 -9.58 16.27 1.22
C GLY A 209 -8.53 16.76 2.23
N TYR A 210 -7.27 16.90 1.78
CA TYR A 210 -6.16 17.39 2.61
C TYR A 210 -5.93 18.88 2.38
N ASP A 211 -5.50 19.58 3.43
CA ASP A 211 -5.16 21.01 3.34
C ASP A 211 -3.71 21.16 2.90
N ILE A 212 -3.52 21.34 1.58
CA ILE A 212 -2.21 21.41 0.94
C ILE A 212 -2.02 22.83 0.39
N SER A 213 -1.98 23.80 1.31
CA SER A 213 -1.69 25.20 0.99
C SER A 213 -0.27 25.41 0.42
N HIS A 214 0.67 24.50 0.71
CA HIS A 214 2.06 24.56 0.24
C HIS A 214 2.43 23.35 -0.63
N ILE A 215 1.80 23.24 -1.80
CA ILE A 215 2.01 22.13 -2.74
C ILE A 215 3.49 21.89 -3.08
N ASN A 216 4.31 22.93 -3.24
CA ASN A 216 5.75 22.78 -3.53
C ASN A 216 6.52 22.05 -2.42
N SER A 217 6.10 22.24 -1.16
CA SER A 217 6.68 21.50 -0.04
C SER A 217 6.25 20.04 -0.05
N VAL A 218 5.01 19.75 -0.47
CA VAL A 218 4.52 18.38 -0.65
C VAL A 218 5.27 17.69 -1.79
N LEU A 219 5.37 18.32 -2.97
CA LEU A 219 6.11 17.82 -4.14
C LEU A 219 7.57 17.51 -3.77
N LYS A 220 8.24 18.42 -3.05
CA LYS A 220 9.59 18.20 -2.52
C LYS A 220 9.70 16.97 -1.63
N SER A 221 8.70 16.77 -0.78
CA SER A 221 8.70 15.67 0.19
C SER A 221 8.49 14.32 -0.51
N ILE A 222 7.55 14.24 -1.44
CA ILE A 222 7.25 13.01 -2.20
C ILE A 222 8.29 12.71 -3.29
N SER A 223 9.17 13.66 -3.63
CA SER A 223 10.35 13.41 -4.48
C SER A 223 11.30 12.36 -3.93
N SER A 224 11.28 12.11 -2.62
CA SER A 224 12.07 11.04 -1.97
C SER A 224 11.58 9.62 -2.26
N PHE A 225 10.38 9.47 -2.84
CA PHE A 225 9.78 8.17 -3.11
C PHE A 225 10.49 7.61 -4.36
N PRO A 226 11.00 6.38 -4.42
CA PRO A 226 11.83 5.98 -5.56
C PRO A 226 11.08 5.86 -6.89
N ALA A 227 9.92 5.20 -6.89
CA ALA A 227 9.20 4.84 -8.12
C ALA A 227 8.00 5.73 -8.44
N LEU A 228 7.69 6.71 -7.60
CA LEU A 228 6.54 7.58 -7.79
C LEU A 228 6.72 8.37 -9.10
N ASN A 229 5.67 8.59 -9.86
CA ASN A 229 5.76 9.40 -11.09
C ASN A 229 4.45 10.11 -11.42
N LEU A 230 3.39 9.78 -10.69
CA LEU A 230 2.06 10.35 -10.83
C LEU A 230 1.55 10.73 -9.43
N PHE A 231 1.17 11.99 -9.28
CA PHE A 231 0.63 12.53 -8.04
C PHE A 231 -0.65 13.29 -8.32
N GLY A 232 -1.74 12.91 -7.66
CA GLY A 232 -3.02 13.60 -7.71
C GLY A 232 -3.33 14.25 -6.38
N VAL A 233 -3.83 15.47 -6.39
CA VAL A 233 -4.20 16.18 -5.17
C VAL A 233 -5.48 16.96 -5.36
N ASP A 234 -6.42 16.83 -4.43
CA ASP A 234 -7.61 17.68 -4.36
C ASP A 234 -7.68 18.40 -3.00
N GLY A 235 -8.12 19.66 -3.03
CA GLY A 235 -8.18 20.52 -1.86
C GLY A 235 -8.88 21.85 -2.15
N LEU A 236 -9.50 22.43 -1.13
CA LEU A 236 -10.27 23.68 -1.23
C LEU A 236 -9.39 24.92 -1.51
N PHE A 237 -8.08 24.82 -1.28
CA PHE A 237 -7.14 25.95 -1.32
C PHE A 237 -6.03 25.77 -2.37
N ILE A 238 -6.18 24.82 -3.28
CA ILE A 238 -5.23 24.67 -4.38
C ILE A 238 -5.53 25.79 -5.38
N GLN A 239 -4.62 26.76 -5.47
CA GLN A 239 -4.73 27.81 -6.47
C GLN A 239 -4.37 27.21 -7.83
N SER A 240 -5.32 27.19 -8.76
CA SER A 240 -5.07 26.71 -10.13
C SER A 240 -3.87 27.43 -10.75
N GLY A 241 -2.90 26.68 -11.25
CA GLY A 241 -1.73 27.22 -11.95
C GLY A 241 -0.46 27.36 -11.12
N VAL A 242 -0.29 26.54 -10.07
CA VAL A 242 0.94 26.56 -9.24
C VAL A 242 2.18 26.16 -10.04
N ASP A 243 3.27 26.90 -9.79
CA ASP A 243 4.61 26.64 -10.31
C ASP A 243 5.11 25.24 -9.92
N CYS A 244 5.41 24.46 -10.95
CA CYS A 244 6.17 23.20 -10.94
C CYS A 244 7.35 23.22 -9.94
N TRP A 245 7.61 22.11 -9.24
CA TRP A 245 8.76 22.00 -8.32
C TRP A 245 9.72 20.89 -8.74
N GLY A 246 10.98 21.24 -8.98
CA GLY A 246 12.00 20.28 -9.39
C GLY A 246 11.60 19.56 -10.68
N ASP A 247 11.60 18.23 -10.65
CA ASP A 247 11.21 17.38 -11.79
C ASP A 247 9.70 17.19 -11.93
N TRP A 248 8.90 17.77 -11.02
CA TRP A 248 7.44 17.69 -11.10
C TRP A 248 6.88 18.75 -12.04
N THR A 249 6.02 18.32 -12.94
CA THR A 249 5.32 19.16 -13.91
C THR A 249 3.82 18.88 -13.86
N ASN A 250 3.00 19.90 -14.11
CA ASN A 250 1.55 19.76 -14.31
C ASN A 250 1.19 19.48 -15.79
N HIS A 251 2.18 19.46 -16.68
CA HIS A 251 2.02 19.14 -18.09
C HIS A 251 2.08 17.63 -18.31
N LEU A 252 0.91 16.99 -18.31
CA LEU A 252 0.81 15.56 -18.56
C LEU A 252 1.24 15.21 -20.00
N PRO A 253 2.17 14.26 -20.18
CA PRO A 253 2.54 13.82 -21.52
C PRO A 253 1.35 13.17 -22.22
N LYS A 254 1.24 13.37 -23.54
CA LYS A 254 0.21 12.73 -24.36
C LYS A 254 0.50 11.22 -24.43
N CYS A 255 -0.29 10.40 -23.75
CA CYS A 255 -0.23 8.94 -23.89
C CYS A 255 -0.69 8.51 -25.29
N THR A 256 0.13 7.70 -25.96
CA THR A 256 -0.06 7.32 -27.38
C THR A 256 -0.58 5.90 -27.59
N LYS A 257 -0.64 5.03 -26.56
CA LYS A 257 -0.71 3.57 -26.77
C LYS A 257 -1.87 2.83 -26.12
N SER A 258 -2.41 3.21 -24.96
CA SER A 258 -3.51 2.42 -24.36
C SER A 258 -4.54 3.21 -23.55
N SER A 259 -4.14 4.23 -22.78
CA SER A 259 -5.07 5.12 -22.08
C SER A 259 -5.37 6.38 -22.91
N LYS A 260 -6.50 6.40 -23.62
CA LYS A 260 -7.04 7.67 -24.18
C LYS A 260 -7.49 8.65 -23.10
N LEU A 261 -7.57 8.20 -21.85
CA LEU A 261 -8.13 8.95 -20.73
C LEU A 261 -7.01 9.66 -19.96
N SER A 262 -7.23 10.93 -19.66
CA SER A 262 -6.40 11.67 -18.70
C SER A 262 -6.60 11.11 -17.29
N PRO A 263 -5.62 11.26 -16.38
CA PRO A 263 -5.76 10.85 -14.98
C PRO A 263 -6.94 11.57 -14.30
N GLU A 264 -7.22 12.81 -14.70
CA GLU A 264 -8.42 13.55 -14.30
C GLU A 264 -9.70 12.82 -14.73
N THR A 265 -9.82 12.44 -16.01
CA THR A 265 -11.00 11.70 -16.49
C THR A 265 -11.14 10.36 -15.76
N ILE A 266 -10.04 9.63 -15.57
CA ILE A 266 -10.02 8.36 -14.81
C ILE A 266 -10.56 8.57 -13.40
N TRP A 267 -10.09 9.62 -12.72
CA TRP A 267 -10.39 9.86 -11.32
C TRP A 267 -11.81 10.40 -11.09
N GLU A 268 -12.27 11.31 -11.94
CA GLU A 268 -13.56 11.98 -11.82
C GLU A 268 -14.75 11.13 -12.31
N THR A 269 -14.51 10.10 -13.13
CA THR A 269 -15.58 9.24 -13.67
C THR A 269 -16.39 8.57 -12.55
N ASN A 270 -17.67 8.93 -12.38
CA ASN A 270 -18.52 8.37 -11.31
C ASN A 270 -19.04 6.95 -11.56
N THR A 271 -18.91 6.44 -12.79
CA THR A 271 -19.45 5.13 -13.19
C THR A 271 -18.54 3.95 -12.81
N THR A 272 -17.31 4.21 -12.36
CA THR A 272 -16.31 3.18 -12.08
C THR A 272 -15.96 3.09 -10.60
N THR A 273 -15.57 1.89 -10.16
CA THR A 273 -15.16 1.64 -8.76
C THR A 273 -13.78 2.22 -8.47
N THR A 274 -13.50 2.63 -7.23
CA THR A 274 -12.16 3.12 -6.83
C THR A 274 -11.06 2.10 -7.13
N ALA A 275 -11.33 0.81 -6.97
CA ALA A 275 -10.39 -0.26 -7.33
C ALA A 275 -10.01 -0.22 -8.82
N PHE A 276 -11.00 0.01 -9.68
CA PHE A 276 -10.77 0.13 -11.12
C PHE A 276 -10.02 1.43 -11.47
N LYS A 277 -10.35 2.55 -10.82
CA LYS A 277 -9.63 3.82 -10.99
C LYS A 277 -8.15 3.69 -10.62
N MET A 278 -7.84 3.10 -9.46
CA MET A 278 -6.45 2.85 -9.05
C MET A 278 -5.68 2.02 -10.08
N ARG A 279 -6.32 1.01 -10.67
CA ARG A 279 -5.71 0.21 -11.76
C ARG A 279 -5.43 1.05 -13.00
N GLN A 280 -6.39 1.87 -13.42
CA GLN A 280 -6.19 2.74 -14.58
C GLN A 280 -5.10 3.79 -14.33
N LEU A 281 -5.02 4.36 -13.13
CA LEU A 281 -3.93 5.25 -12.73
C LEU A 281 -2.58 4.54 -12.74
N TYR A 282 -2.53 3.28 -12.27
CA TYR A 282 -1.32 2.47 -12.38
C TYR A 282 -0.90 2.27 -13.84
N GLN A 283 -1.82 1.85 -14.71
CA GLN A 283 -1.50 1.67 -16.14
C GLN A 283 -1.04 2.98 -16.79
N PHE A 284 -1.74 4.09 -16.51
CA PHE A 284 -1.34 5.42 -16.96
C PHE A 284 0.07 5.78 -16.47
N SER A 285 0.37 5.54 -15.19
CA SER A 285 1.69 5.79 -14.58
C SER A 285 2.83 5.00 -15.23
N LEU A 286 2.54 3.79 -15.74
CA LEU A 286 3.52 3.00 -16.49
C LEU A 286 3.71 3.51 -17.92
N GLU A 287 2.62 3.95 -18.58
CA GLU A 287 2.69 4.51 -19.93
C GLU A 287 3.52 5.79 -19.97
N ILE A 288 3.34 6.69 -19.00
CA ILE A 288 4.09 7.96 -18.92
C ILE A 288 5.56 7.74 -18.60
N ALA A 289 5.91 6.72 -17.80
CA ALA A 289 7.29 6.36 -17.51
C ALA A 289 8.04 5.76 -18.70
N ARG A 290 7.36 5.49 -19.83
CA ARG A 290 7.89 4.76 -20.99
C ARG A 290 8.55 3.42 -20.63
N SER A 291 8.26 2.89 -19.45
CA SER A 291 8.92 1.71 -18.94
C SER A 291 8.54 0.51 -19.79
N GLU A 292 9.51 -0.12 -20.45
CA GLU A 292 9.30 -1.38 -21.16
C GLU A 292 8.83 -2.50 -20.21
N ALA A 293 8.97 -2.32 -18.89
CA ALA A 293 8.38 -3.19 -17.87
C ALA A 293 6.84 -3.26 -17.96
N ALA A 294 6.19 -2.31 -18.65
CA ALA A 294 4.77 -2.40 -19.00
C ALA A 294 4.43 -3.65 -19.84
N LYS A 295 5.40 -4.23 -20.56
CA LYS A 295 5.22 -5.51 -21.28
C LYS A 295 5.19 -6.73 -20.34
N MET A 296 5.57 -6.60 -19.07
CA MET A 296 5.65 -7.72 -18.10
C MET A 296 4.63 -7.66 -16.94
N THR A 297 3.84 -6.59 -16.80
CA THR A 297 2.88 -6.48 -15.68
C THR A 297 1.45 -6.84 -16.05
N ALA A 298 1.24 -8.06 -16.55
CA ALA A 298 0.03 -8.83 -16.23
C ALA A 298 0.11 -9.35 -14.77
N GLY A 299 0.63 -8.51 -13.86
CA GLY A 299 0.93 -8.88 -12.49
C GLY A 299 -0.35 -9.04 -11.70
N ARG A 300 -0.41 -10.09 -10.88
CA ARG A 300 -1.53 -10.29 -9.95
C ARG A 300 -1.64 -9.06 -9.05
N SER A 301 -2.85 -8.63 -8.76
CA SER A 301 -3.07 -7.49 -7.88
C SER A 301 -4.22 -7.69 -6.90
N ILE A 302 -4.09 -7.00 -5.77
CA ILE A 302 -5.13 -6.85 -4.77
C ILE A 302 -5.47 -5.39 -4.62
N SER A 303 -6.77 -5.07 -4.69
CA SER A 303 -7.30 -3.76 -4.33
C SER A 303 -7.92 -3.84 -2.94
N MET A 304 -7.43 -3.04 -2.00
CA MET A 304 -7.94 -2.94 -0.63
C MET A 304 -8.52 -1.55 -0.40
N LEU A 305 -9.79 -1.47 -0.02
CA LEU A 305 -10.45 -0.23 0.36
C LEU A 305 -10.73 -0.28 1.86
N TYR A 306 -9.97 0.47 2.65
CA TYR A 306 -10.23 0.67 4.07
C TYR A 306 -11.03 1.96 4.27
N LEU A 307 -12.25 1.82 4.80
CA LEU A 307 -13.18 2.93 4.97
C LEU A 307 -13.66 3.01 6.42
N GLN A 308 -13.20 4.03 7.15
CA GLN A 308 -13.69 4.33 8.50
C GLN A 308 -14.99 5.15 8.47
N THR A 309 -15.18 5.97 7.44
CA THR A 309 -16.39 6.77 7.26
C THR A 309 -17.21 6.31 6.05
N ARG A 310 -18.53 6.49 6.14
CA ARG A 310 -19.46 6.23 5.04
C ARG A 310 -19.61 7.42 4.10
N GLU A 311 -19.35 8.61 4.63
CA GLU A 311 -19.52 9.85 3.91
C GLU A 311 -18.51 9.90 2.76
N SER A 312 -19.00 10.32 1.60
CA SER A 312 -18.15 10.61 0.46
C SER A 312 -17.44 11.93 0.72
N VAL A 313 -16.12 11.93 0.59
CA VAL A 313 -15.35 13.17 0.54
C VAL A 313 -15.89 13.99 -0.65
N PRO A 314 -16.35 15.23 -0.44
CA PRO A 314 -16.72 16.11 -1.54
C PRO A 314 -15.51 16.24 -2.45
N ARG A 315 -15.65 15.82 -3.71
CA ARG A 315 -14.56 15.90 -4.67
C ARG A 315 -14.49 17.31 -5.21
N CYS A 316 -13.37 17.97 -4.97
CA CYS A 316 -12.97 19.16 -5.71
C CYS A 316 -12.23 18.73 -6.98
N HIS A 317 -12.00 19.68 -7.89
CA HIS A 317 -11.09 19.49 -9.02
C HIS A 317 -9.75 18.96 -8.51
N THR A 318 -9.27 17.87 -9.13
CA THR A 318 -8.00 17.22 -8.76
C THR A 318 -6.90 17.72 -9.67
N GLU A 319 -5.88 18.35 -9.10
CA GLU A 319 -4.67 18.69 -9.83
C GLU A 319 -3.74 17.48 -9.94
N TRP A 320 -3.15 17.31 -11.12
CA TRP A 320 -2.26 16.19 -11.42
C TRP A 320 -0.85 16.69 -11.72
N PHE A 321 0.11 16.06 -11.07
CA PHE A 321 1.53 16.28 -11.25
C PHE A 321 2.18 15.00 -11.74
N HIS A 322 3.13 15.16 -12.66
CA HIS A 322 3.93 14.09 -13.23
C HIS A 322 5.41 14.44 -13.07
N ARG A 323 6.24 13.44 -12.76
CA ARG A 323 7.70 13.57 -12.85
C ARG A 323 8.28 12.48 -13.74
N GLU A 324 9.25 12.87 -14.54
CA GLU A 324 10.05 11.93 -15.32
C GLU A 324 11.12 11.35 -14.39
N LEU A 325 11.10 10.03 -14.19
CA LEU A 325 12.15 9.36 -13.46
C LEU A 325 13.36 9.22 -14.38
N GLN A 326 14.48 9.85 -14.03
CA GLN A 326 15.72 9.56 -14.72
C GLN A 326 16.09 8.10 -14.43
N GLU A 327 16.14 7.26 -15.46
CA GLU A 327 16.86 6.00 -15.36
C GLU A 327 18.30 6.39 -15.04
N GLU A 328 18.80 6.01 -13.85
CA GLU A 328 20.23 6.01 -13.60
C GLU A 328 20.83 5.08 -14.66
N SER A 329 21.23 5.66 -15.78
CA SER A 329 22.06 4.97 -16.75
C SER A 329 23.28 4.49 -15.98
N ASP A 330 23.42 3.17 -15.86
CA ASP A 330 24.57 2.46 -15.32
C ASP A 330 25.80 2.62 -16.24
N THR A 331 26.01 3.83 -16.74
CA THR A 331 27.14 4.28 -17.52
C THR A 331 27.86 5.37 -16.75
N LYS A 332 28.39 4.99 -15.58
CA LYS A 332 29.75 5.42 -15.23
C LYS A 332 30.71 4.79 -16.24
N THR A 333 30.63 5.22 -17.51
CA THR A 333 31.68 5.01 -18.49
C THR A 333 32.88 5.77 -17.94
N LYS A 334 33.80 5.03 -17.33
CA LYS A 334 35.17 5.51 -17.12
C LYS A 334 35.59 6.21 -18.41
N ARG A 335 35.95 7.50 -18.30
CA ARG A 335 36.63 8.24 -19.37
C ARG A 335 37.68 7.31 -19.97
N ALA A 336 37.52 6.94 -21.24
CA ALA A 336 38.64 6.48 -22.03
C ALA A 336 39.60 7.67 -22.10
N GLN A 337 40.74 7.54 -21.43
CA GLN A 337 41.87 8.42 -21.73
C GLN A 337 42.33 8.03 -23.13
N ASP A 338 42.20 8.98 -24.05
CA ASP A 338 42.90 8.96 -25.33
C ASP A 338 44.41 8.94 -25.06
N GLU A 339 45.04 7.80 -25.31
CA GLU A 339 46.44 7.64 -25.67
C GLU A 339 46.42 6.52 -26.72
N GLU A 340 46.88 6.67 -27.96
CA GLU A 340 48.23 7.04 -28.36
C GLU A 340 48.26 7.32 -29.88
N HIS A 341 48.93 8.39 -30.31
CA HIS A 341 50.15 8.20 -31.11
C HIS A 341 50.97 9.49 -31.32
N ARG A 342 52.22 9.39 -30.86
CA ARG A 342 53.50 9.89 -31.41
C ARG A 342 54.03 11.29 -31.05
N ASP A 343 55.04 11.21 -30.18
CA ASP A 343 56.41 11.71 -30.35
C ASP A 343 56.65 13.21 -30.49
N ARG A 344 57.16 13.85 -29.41
CA ARG A 344 58.57 14.32 -29.33
C ARG A 344 58.85 15.17 -28.08
N ARG A 345 59.93 14.76 -27.38
CA ARG A 345 60.94 15.55 -26.63
C ARG A 345 60.61 16.12 -25.24
N GLU A 346 61.22 15.45 -24.24
CA GLU A 346 62.09 15.98 -23.18
C GLU A 346 61.85 17.39 -22.65
N THR A 347 61.50 17.54 -21.36
CA THR A 347 62.31 18.22 -20.32
C THR A 347 61.69 18.12 -18.90
N TYR A 348 62.49 17.61 -17.96
CA TYR A 348 62.61 17.92 -16.51
C TYR A 348 61.39 18.33 -15.64
N GLY A 349 61.20 17.62 -14.49
CA GLY A 349 60.79 18.30 -13.25
C GLY A 349 59.95 17.53 -12.21
N LYS A 350 60.63 16.93 -11.21
CA LYS A 350 60.22 16.72 -9.80
C LYS A 350 58.94 15.90 -9.46
N LYS A 351 59.20 14.66 -9.04
CA LYS A 351 58.33 13.81 -8.21
C LYS A 351 58.08 14.42 -6.82
N ARG A 352 56.83 14.44 -6.35
CA ARG A 352 56.47 14.45 -4.92
C ARG A 352 55.52 13.29 -4.63
N LYS A 353 56.02 12.30 -3.88
CA LYS A 353 55.24 11.25 -3.22
C LYS A 353 54.43 11.87 -2.09
N ILE A 354 53.10 11.72 -2.11
CA ILE A 354 52.25 11.90 -0.92
C ILE A 354 51.98 10.51 -0.37
N ARG A 355 52.26 10.36 0.92
CA ARG A 355 52.27 9.11 1.69
C ARG A 355 50.94 8.98 2.43
N ASP A 356 50.27 7.85 2.25
CA ASP A 356 49.13 7.42 3.05
C ASP A 356 49.46 7.47 4.55
N ARG A 357 48.55 8.05 5.34
CA ARG A 357 48.59 7.97 6.80
C ARG A 357 47.21 7.59 7.33
N ASN A 358 47.09 6.28 7.59
CA ASN A 358 46.37 5.58 8.65
C ASN A 358 45.07 6.21 9.19
N LYS A 359 43.98 5.49 8.89
CA LYS A 359 42.80 5.35 9.76
C LYS A 359 43.25 4.81 11.12
N VAL A 360 43.01 5.58 12.18
CA VAL A 360 43.00 5.07 13.56
C VAL A 360 41.53 5.03 13.99
N GLY A 361 41.08 3.84 14.36
CA GLY A 361 39.70 3.57 14.76
C GLY A 361 39.32 4.27 16.07
N MET A 362 38.07 4.71 16.13
CA MET A 362 37.42 5.37 17.26
C MET A 362 37.19 4.47 18.48
N GLU A 363 37.80 3.30 18.55
CA GLU A 363 37.57 2.31 19.62
C GLU A 363 38.60 2.37 20.77
N SER A 364 39.53 3.34 20.77
CA SER A 364 40.56 3.46 21.85
C SER A 364 40.41 4.67 22.77
N LEU A 365 39.24 5.33 22.83
CA LEU A 365 39.04 6.57 23.61
C LEU A 365 38.08 6.45 24.80
N LEU A 366 37.68 5.24 25.21
CA LEU A 366 36.74 5.02 26.32
C LEU A 366 37.23 4.01 27.37
N GLY A 367 38.49 4.12 27.80
CA GLY A 367 39.03 3.18 28.79
C GLY A 367 40.25 3.66 29.58
N SER A 368 40.18 4.81 30.26
CA SER A 368 41.01 5.07 31.45
C SER A 368 40.49 6.25 32.28
N PHE A 369 39.43 6.03 33.03
CA PHE A 369 39.18 6.74 34.29
C PHE A 369 38.58 5.74 35.28
N MET A 370 39.47 4.97 35.92
CA MET A 370 39.34 4.50 37.30
C MET A 370 40.72 4.56 37.93
#